data_AF-A0A7X4YVT0-F1
#
_entry.id   AF-A0A7X4YVT0-F1
#
_cell.length_a   1.000
_cell.length_b   1.000
_cell.length_c   1.000
_cell.angle_alpha   90.00
_cell.angle_beta   90.00
_cell.angle_gamma   90.00
#
_symmetry.space_group_name_H-M   'P 1'
#
loop_
_entity.id
_entity.type
_entity.pdbx_description
1 polymer ?
#
loop_
_entity_poly.entity_id
_entity_poly.type
_entity_poly.pdbx_seq_one_letter_code
_entity_poly.pdbx_strand_id
1 'polypeptide(L)' 'LLGLVLPPRAAAAALALGGTALGGALFAAAVLRFGGISARELRALPGGDALAARLARWRLLPKGA' A
#
# COMPACT_ATOMS: atom_id res chain seq x y z
N LEU A 1 -20.48 6.14 -12.18
CA LEU A 1 -20.57 7.15 -11.09
C LEU A 1 -19.62 8.33 -11.29
N LEU A 2 -18.33 8.15 -11.62
CA LEU A 2 -17.39 9.28 -11.82
C LEU A 2 -17.70 10.18 -13.03
N GLY A 3 -18.22 9.62 -14.13
CA GLY A 3 -18.55 10.38 -15.35
C GLY A 3 -19.80 11.27 -15.25
N LEU A 4 -20.55 11.20 -14.15
CA LEU A 4 -21.78 11.98 -13.93
C LEU A 4 -21.54 13.21 -13.03
N VAL A 5 -20.36 13.30 -12.39
CA VAL A 5 -20.04 14.31 -11.35
C VAL A 5 -18.78 15.12 -11.71
N LEU A 6 -17.86 14.59 -12.53
CA LEU A 6 -16.57 15.24 -12.84
C LEU A 6 -16.40 15.53 -14.34
N PRO A 7 -15.77 16.66 -14.71
CA PRO A 7 -15.35 16.93 -16.09
C PRO A 7 -14.53 15.74 -16.64
N PRO A 8 -14.67 15.40 -17.93
CA PRO A 8 -14.09 14.17 -18.51
C PRO A 8 -12.58 14.03 -18.29
N ARG A 9 -11.83 15.14 -18.28
CA ARG A 9 -10.39 15.13 -17.93
C ARG A 9 -10.11 14.83 -16.47
N ALA A 10 -10.93 15.34 -15.56
CA ALA A 10 -10.77 15.08 -14.13
C ALA A 10 -11.10 13.62 -13.80
N ALA A 11 -12.10 13.03 -14.47
CA ALA A 11 -12.41 11.61 -14.34
C ALA A 11 -11.25 10.73 -14.86
N ALA A 12 -10.64 11.08 -16.00
CA ALA A 12 -9.46 10.38 -16.51
C ALA A 12 -8.27 10.46 -15.54
N ALA A 13 -8.00 11.65 -14.98
CA ALA A 13 -6.96 11.83 -13.98
C ALA A 13 -7.22 11.02 -12.70
N ALA A 14 -8.47 10.99 -12.21
CA ALA A 14 -8.86 10.20 -11.04
C ALA A 14 -8.69 8.70 -11.28
N LEU A 15 -9.02 8.20 -12.48
CA LEU A 15 -8.81 6.80 -12.84
C LEU A 15 -7.32 6.47 -12.99
N ALA A 16 -6.53 7.37 -13.57
CA ALA A 16 -5.08 7.19 -13.70
C ALA A 16 -4.39 7.19 -12.32
N LEU A 17 -4.74 8.13 -11.45
CA LEU A 17 -4.27 8.18 -10.06
C LEU A 17 -4.73 6.96 -9.26
N GLY A 18 -6.00 6.57 -9.42
CA GLY A 18 -6.56 5.38 -8.79
C GLY A 18 -5.81 4.11 -9.20
N GLY A 19 -5.57 3.91 -10.50
CA GLY A 19 -4.79 2.79 -11.02
C GLY A 19 -3.35 2.78 -10.51
N THR A 20 -2.70 3.95 -10.51
CA THR A 20 -1.32 4.09 -10.02
C THR A 20 -1.21 3.80 -8.52
N ALA A 21 -2.14 4.34 -7.72
CA ALA A 21 -2.18 4.11 -6.28
C ALA A 21 -2.44 2.64 -5.95
N LEU A 22 -3.34 1.98 -6.69
CA LEU A 22 -3.66 0.57 -6.51
C LEU A 22 -2.48 -0.32 -6.91
N GLY A 23 -1.82 -0.02 -8.03
CA GLY A 23 -0.60 -0.71 -8.46
C GLY A 23 0.54 -0.54 -7.45
N GLY A 24 0.77 0.68 -6.95
CA GLY A 24 1.76 0.95 -5.92
C GLY A 24 1.48 0.23 -4.60
N ALA A 25 0.20 0.17 -4.19
CA ALA A 25 -0.21 -0.57 -3.00
C ALA A 25 0.01 -2.08 -3.14
N LEU A 26 -0.33 -2.66 -4.30
CA LEU A 26 -0.08 -4.08 -4.60
C LEU A 26 1.42 -4.39 -4.67
N PHE A 27 2.22 -3.52 -5.27
CA PHE A 27 3.67 -3.68 -5.32
C PHE A 27 4.29 -3.61 -3.91
N ALA A 28 3.91 -2.62 -3.10
CA ALA A 28 4.37 -2.54 -1.71
C ALA A 28 3.95 -3.77 -0.90
N ALA A 29 2.71 -4.24 -1.07
CA ALA A 29 2.23 -5.48 -0.47
C ALA A 29 3.04 -6.70 -0.91
N ALA A 30 3.41 -6.79 -2.19
CA ALA A 30 4.26 -7.85 -2.73
C ALA A 30 5.68 -7.77 -2.15
N VAL A 31 6.30 -6.59 -2.12
CA VAL A 31 7.63 -6.38 -1.52
C VAL A 31 7.64 -6.83 -0.06
N LEU A 32 6.61 -6.47 0.72
CA LEU A 32 6.45 -6.91 2.10
C LEU A 32 6.26 -8.43 2.22
N ARG A 33 5.49 -9.03 1.30
CA ARG A 33 5.20 -10.47 1.27
C ARG A 33 6.41 -11.31 0.87
N PHE A 34 7.22 -10.82 -0.06
CA PHE A 34 8.43 -11.49 -0.56
C PHE A 34 9.69 -11.17 0.25
N GLY A 35 9.58 -10.38 1.32
CA GLY A 35 10.67 -10.15 2.27
C GLY A 35 11.67 -9.07 1.87
N GLY A 36 11.31 -8.18 0.93
CA GLY A 36 12.16 -7.03 0.58
C GLY A 36 12.23 -5.95 1.67
N ILE A 37 11.35 -6.01 2.68
CA ILE A 37 11.38 -5.19 3.89
C ILE A 37 11.08 -6.10 5.08
N SER A 38 11.97 -6.16 6.07
CA SER A 38 11.77 -6.99 7.26
C SER A 38 10.95 -6.26 8.34
N ALA A 39 10.29 -7.01 9.22
CA ALA A 39 9.58 -6.43 10.37
C ALA A 39 10.51 -5.61 11.27
N ARG A 40 11.80 -5.97 11.33
CA ARG A 40 12.83 -5.26 12.10
C ARG A 40 13.14 -3.88 11.50
N GLU A 41 13.24 -3.76 10.19
CA GLU A 41 13.45 -2.47 9.52
C GLU A 41 12.24 -1.56 9.66
N LEU A 42 11.04 -2.13 9.59
CA LEU A 42 9.79 -1.41 9.86
C LEU A 42 9.74 -0.86 11.29
N ARG A 43 10.16 -1.65 12.29
CA ARG A 43 10.21 -1.19 13.69
C ARG A 43 11.32 -0.18 13.98
N ALA A 44 12.36 -0.14 13.14
CA ALA A 44 13.43 0.85 13.26
C ALA A 44 12.97 2.26 12.84
N LEU A 45 11.84 2.40 12.13
CA LEU A 45 11.27 3.70 11.80
C LEU A 45 10.54 4.31 13.01
N PRO A 46 10.64 5.63 13.23
CA PRO A 46 9.84 6.33 14.23
C PRO A 46 8.34 6.16 13.91
N GLY A 47 7.59 5.53 14.83
CA GLY A 47 6.17 5.16 14.64
C GLY A 47 5.95 3.84 13.87
N GLY A 48 7.03 3.14 13.53
CA GLY A 48 7.05 1.90 12.77
C GLY A 48 6.39 0.71 13.45
N ASP A 49 6.32 0.68 14.78
CA ASP A 49 5.63 -0.37 15.54
C ASP A 49 4.13 -0.45 15.24
N ALA A 50 3.45 0.69 15.10
CA ALA A 50 2.03 0.72 14.75
C ALA A 50 1.81 0.20 13.31
N LEU A 51 2.76 0.50 12.42
CA LEU A 51 2.75 0.08 11.03
C LEU A 51 3.02 -1.43 10.91
N ALA A 52 4.01 -1.93 11.66
CA ALA A 52 4.32 -3.36 11.77
C ALA A 52 3.15 -4.15 12.36
N ALA A 53 2.50 -3.64 13.41
CA ALA A 53 1.30 -4.26 13.99
C ALA A 53 0.14 -4.31 12.99
N ARG A 54 -0.05 -3.27 12.18
CA ARG A 54 -1.11 -3.22 11.17
C ARG A 54 -0.82 -4.14 9.98
N LEU A 55 0.43 -4.21 9.54
CA LEU A 55 0.88 -5.13 8.49
C LEU A 55 0.84 -6.61 8.93
N ALA A 56 1.15 -6.89 10.19
CA ALA A 56 0.99 -8.21 10.79
C ALA A 56 -0.49 -8.62 10.84
N ARG A 57 -1.39 -7.70 11.23
CA ARG A 57 -2.85 -7.95 11.19
C ARG A 57 -3.35 -8.28 9.79
N TRP A 58 -2.78 -7.65 8.77
CA TRP A 58 -3.14 -7.92 7.36
C TRP A 58 -2.42 -9.13 6.76
N ARG A 59 -1.62 -9.89 7.55
CA ARG A 59 -0.82 -11.06 7.11
C ARG A 59 0.14 -10.76 5.95
N LEU A 60 0.46 -9.49 5.74
CA LEU A 60 1.38 -9.04 4.69
C LEU A 60 2.84 -9.27 5.08
N LEU A 61 3.14 -9.25 6.39
CA LEU A 61 4.44 -9.64 6.91
C LEU A 61 4.56 -11.18 7.00
N PRO A 62 5.65 -11.78 6.53
CA PRO A 62 5.89 -13.21 6.68
C PRO A 62 5.98 -13.60 8.16
N LYS A 63 5.35 -14.71 8.54
CA LYS A 63 5.42 -15.29 9.89
C LYS A 63 6.83 -15.84 10.12
N GLY A 64 7.74 -15.02 10.61
CA GLY A 64 9.09 -15.47 10.97
C GLY A 64 10.22 -14.43 10.89
N ALA A 65 9.94 -13.19 10.50
CA ALA A 65 10.93 -12.10 10.46
C ALA A 65 10.71 -11.08 11.59
#